data_AF-A0A133Q990-F1
#
_entry.id   AF-A0A133Q990-F1
#
_cell.length_a   1.000
_cell.length_b   1.000
_cell.length_c   1.000
_cell.angle_alpha   90.00
_cell.angle_beta   90.00
_cell.angle_gamma   90.00
#
_symmetry.space_group_name_H-M   'P 1'
#
loop_
_entity.id
_entity.type
_entity.pdbx_description
1 polymer ?
#
loop_
_entity_poly.entity_id
_entity_poly.type
_entity_poly.pdbx_seq_one_letter_code
_entity_poly.pdbx_strand_id
1 'polypeptide(L)'
;MEENALLVPMLDARRMEVYAQVFDRALKEVRPIQADVVDENTYREYLDKGPVYFFGNGAEKCMDVINHPNAHLIKGVEPLAKNMLPLAEKRLALEQFEDVAYFVPMYLKDFVAKQAKPLL
;
A
#
# COMPACT_ATOMS: atom_id res chain seq x y z
N MET A 1 -6.00 -4.62 -18.68
CA MET A 1 -6.09 -3.35 -17.94
C MET A 1 -6.20 -2.22 -18.95
N GLU A 2 -7.12 -1.32 -18.69
CA GLU A 2 -7.46 -0.14 -19.47
C GLU A 2 -6.32 0.88 -19.43
N GLU A 3 -6.27 1.84 -20.34
CA GLU A 3 -5.14 2.79 -20.44
C GLU A 3 -5.05 3.73 -19.22
N ASN A 4 -6.18 4.19 -18.71
CA ASN A 4 -6.29 5.06 -17.54
C ASN A 4 -6.40 4.28 -16.21
N ALA A 5 -6.09 2.98 -16.20
CA ALA A 5 -6.22 2.17 -15.01
C ALA A 5 -5.22 2.60 -13.92
N LEU A 6 -5.68 2.60 -12.67
CA LEU A 6 -4.84 2.83 -11.50
C LEU A 6 -4.56 1.53 -10.77
N LEU A 7 -3.39 1.45 -10.15
CA LEU A 7 -2.89 0.32 -9.38
C LEU A 7 -2.76 0.74 -7.91
N VAL A 8 -3.39 -0.01 -7.01
CA VAL A 8 -3.40 0.28 -5.58
C VAL A 8 -2.97 -0.96 -4.79
N PRO A 9 -1.65 -1.18 -4.61
CA PRO A 9 -1.16 -2.15 -3.65
C PRO A 9 -1.60 -1.75 -2.24
N MET A 10 -2.08 -2.72 -1.46
CA MET A 10 -2.57 -2.55 -0.10
C MET A 10 -1.95 -3.59 0.83
N LEU A 11 -1.25 -3.11 1.85
CA LEU A 11 -0.81 -3.93 2.98
C LEU A 11 -1.75 -3.73 4.16
N ASP A 12 -2.19 -4.81 4.80
CA ASP A 12 -3.05 -4.75 5.97
C ASP A 12 -2.36 -4.02 7.15
N ALA A 13 -2.96 -2.92 7.63
CA ALA A 13 -2.51 -2.15 8.79
C ALA A 13 -3.37 -2.40 10.07
N ARG A 14 -4.20 -3.46 10.07
CA ARG A 14 -5.18 -3.85 11.10
C ARG A 14 -6.38 -2.89 11.18
N ARG A 15 -7.49 -3.33 11.80
CA ARG A 15 -8.72 -2.52 12.07
C ARG A 15 -9.25 -1.69 10.89
N MET A 16 -9.57 -2.32 9.76
CA MET A 16 -10.03 -1.62 8.54
C MET A 16 -9.08 -0.52 8.01
N GLU A 17 -7.80 -0.59 8.37
CA GLU A 17 -6.77 0.29 7.83
C GLU A 17 -5.84 -0.47 6.90
N VAL A 18 -5.28 0.24 5.91
CA VAL A 18 -4.27 -0.30 4.99
C VAL A 18 -3.14 0.70 4.81
N TYR A 19 -1.93 0.22 4.53
CA TYR A 19 -0.91 1.04 3.88
C TYR A 19 -1.09 0.90 2.38
N ALA A 20 -1.33 2.03 1.71
CA ALA A 20 -1.65 2.04 0.30
C ALA A 20 -1.00 3.22 -0.42
N GLN A 21 -0.62 2.97 -1.66
CA GLN A 21 -0.07 3.95 -2.60
C GLN A 21 -0.84 3.81 -3.90
N VAL A 22 -0.96 4.90 -4.67
CA VAL A 22 -1.67 4.88 -5.95
C VAL A 22 -0.66 5.10 -7.06
N PHE A 23 -0.66 4.19 -8.03
CA PHE A 23 0.19 4.26 -9.21
C PHE A 23 -0.64 4.28 -10.49
N ASP A 24 -0.07 4.88 -11.53
CA ASP A 24 -0.52 4.62 -12.90
C ASP A 24 0.06 3.30 -13.45
N ARG A 25 -0.28 2.96 -14.69
CA ARG A 25 0.24 1.76 -15.37
C ARG A 25 1.73 1.79 -15.68
N ALA A 26 2.35 2.96 -15.70
CA ALA A 26 3.78 3.12 -15.85
C ALA A 26 4.52 2.98 -14.50
N LEU A 27 3.79 2.62 -13.43
CA LEU A 27 4.28 2.56 -12.05
C LEU A 27 4.77 3.92 -11.53
N LYS A 28 4.27 5.02 -12.12
CA LYS A 28 4.52 6.36 -11.62
C LYS A 28 3.56 6.64 -10.47
N GLU A 29 4.08 7.25 -9.42
CA GLU A 29 3.29 7.70 -8.28
C GLU A 29 2.23 8.73 -8.70
N VAL A 30 0.98 8.44 -8.35
CA VAL A 30 -0.18 9.33 -8.48
C VAL A 30 -0.54 9.91 -7.11
N ARG A 31 -0.47 9.08 -6.06
CA ARG A 31 -0.57 9.49 -4.65
C ARG A 31 0.50 8.77 -3.84
N PRO A 32 1.27 9.45 -2.98
CA PRO A 32 2.29 8.82 -2.14
C PRO A 32 1.70 7.77 -1.19
N ILE A 33 2.59 6.93 -0.66
CA ILE A 33 2.22 5.91 0.33
C ILE A 33 1.70 6.59 1.61
N GLN A 34 0.57 6.10 2.11
CA GLN A 34 0.00 6.56 3.37
C GLN A 34 -0.82 5.45 4.04
N ALA A 35 -1.18 5.68 5.31
CA ALA A 35 -2.13 4.83 5.99
C ALA A 35 -3.56 5.34 5.75
N ASP A 36 -4.40 4.52 5.14
CA ASP A 36 -5.80 4.81 4.89
C ASP A 36 -6.68 4.04 5.86
N VAL A 37 -7.63 4.72 6.51
CA VAL A 37 -8.79 4.08 7.13
C VAL A 37 -9.81 3.87 6.00
N VAL A 38 -10.19 2.63 5.73
CA VAL A 38 -10.97 2.30 4.53
C VAL A 38 -12.47 2.29 4.84
N ASP A 39 -13.17 3.16 4.14
CA ASP A 39 -14.62 3.26 4.00
C ASP A 39 -15.02 3.28 2.50
N GLU A 40 -16.32 3.36 2.21
CA GLU A 40 -16.87 3.36 0.84
C GLU A 40 -16.50 4.59 0.00
N ASN A 41 -15.93 5.63 0.61
CA ASN A 41 -15.59 6.90 -0.04
C ASN A 41 -14.07 7.10 -0.20
N THR A 42 -13.26 6.32 0.53
CA THR A 42 -11.80 6.46 0.62
C THR A 42 -11.11 6.52 -0.75
N TYR A 43 -11.58 5.73 -1.72
CA TYR A 43 -11.01 5.68 -3.08
C TYR A 43 -11.94 6.25 -4.17
N ARG A 44 -13.05 6.90 -3.78
CA ARG A 44 -14.07 7.39 -4.71
C ARG A 44 -13.50 8.36 -5.75
N GLU A 45 -12.56 9.22 -5.36
CA GLU A 45 -11.93 10.19 -6.27
C GLU A 45 -11.18 9.55 -7.47
N TYR A 46 -10.77 8.30 -7.33
CA TYR A 46 -10.09 7.51 -8.36
C TYR A 46 -11.10 6.66 -9.13
N LEU A 47 -11.99 5.99 -8.39
CA LEU A 47 -13.02 5.10 -8.90
C LEU A 47 -14.03 5.80 -9.81
N ASP A 48 -14.35 7.07 -9.55
CA ASP A 48 -15.25 7.87 -10.39
C ASP A 48 -14.61 8.22 -11.75
N LYS A 49 -13.27 8.16 -11.87
CA LYS A 49 -12.53 8.54 -13.09
C LYS A 49 -12.19 7.35 -13.99
N GLY A 50 -12.23 6.12 -13.47
CA GLY A 50 -11.86 4.95 -14.23
C GLY A 50 -11.57 3.71 -13.37
N PRO A 51 -11.10 2.63 -14.01
CA PRO A 51 -10.83 1.35 -13.36
C PRO A 51 -9.66 1.44 -12.39
N VAL A 52 -9.84 0.87 -11.19
CA VAL A 52 -8.84 0.82 -10.13
C VAL A 52 -8.66 -0.63 -9.70
N TYR A 53 -7.42 -1.09 -9.75
CA TYR A 53 -7.06 -2.46 -9.41
C TYR A 53 -6.35 -2.50 -8.06
N PHE A 54 -7.00 -3.15 -7.10
CA PHE A 54 -6.53 -3.33 -5.74
C PHE A 54 -5.91 -4.70 -5.57
N PHE A 55 -4.80 -4.79 -4.85
CA PHE A 55 -4.10 -6.06 -4.61
C PHE A 55 -3.23 -6.04 -3.36
N GLY A 56 -2.87 -7.23 -2.89
CA GLY A 56 -2.23 -7.42 -1.58
C GLY A 56 -3.23 -7.80 -0.50
N ASN A 57 -2.73 -8.24 0.66
CA ASN A 57 -3.57 -8.77 1.72
C ASN A 57 -4.55 -7.74 2.33
N GLY A 58 -4.21 -6.44 2.28
CA GLY A 58 -5.09 -5.37 2.72
C GLY A 58 -6.29 -5.18 1.77
N ALA A 59 -6.11 -5.47 0.47
CA ALA A 59 -7.17 -5.33 -0.52
C ALA A 59 -8.28 -6.35 -0.31
N GLU A 60 -7.94 -7.63 -0.15
CA GLU A 60 -8.94 -8.70 0.04
C GLU A 60 -9.87 -8.42 1.23
N LYS A 61 -9.33 -7.83 2.30
CA LYS A 61 -10.09 -7.39 3.49
C LYS A 61 -11.05 -6.23 3.19
N CYS A 62 -10.69 -5.35 2.27
CA CYS A 62 -11.36 -4.07 2.05
C CYS A 62 -12.38 -4.09 0.91
N MET A 63 -12.41 -5.12 0.06
CA MET A 63 -13.27 -5.14 -1.13
C MET A 63 -14.77 -5.16 -0.83
N ASP A 64 -15.19 -5.68 0.33
CA ASP A 64 -16.62 -5.62 0.72
C ASP A 64 -17.07 -4.18 0.97
N VAL A 65 -16.14 -3.30 1.35
CA VAL A 65 -16.37 -1.87 1.62
C VAL A 65 -16.12 -1.03 0.38
N ILE A 66 -15.07 -1.33 -0.38
CA ILE A 66 -14.75 -0.68 -1.65
C ILE A 66 -15.63 -1.28 -2.76
N ASN A 67 -16.93 -1.06 -2.65
CA ASN A 67 -17.94 -1.58 -3.56
C ASN A 67 -18.28 -0.55 -4.65
N HIS A 68 -17.56 -0.62 -5.78
CA HIS A 68 -17.78 0.26 -6.93
C HIS A 68 -17.59 -0.53 -8.25
N PRO A 69 -18.32 -0.22 -9.34
CA PRO A 69 -18.19 -0.96 -10.61
C PRO A 69 -16.77 -0.97 -11.20
N ASN A 70 -16.01 0.09 -10.93
CA ASN A 70 -14.61 0.24 -11.35
C ASN A 70 -13.59 -0.34 -10.36
N ALA A 71 -14.03 -0.95 -9.26
CA ALA A 71 -13.14 -1.57 -8.28
C ALA A 71 -12.88 -3.03 -8.66
N HIS A 72 -11.62 -3.36 -8.91
CA HIS A 72 -11.21 -4.70 -9.31
C HIS A 72 -10.20 -5.28 -8.31
N LEU A 73 -10.47 -6.46 -7.80
CA LEU A 73 -9.54 -7.18 -6.93
C LEU A 73 -8.65 -8.13 -7.74
N ILE A 74 -7.34 -8.01 -7.58
CA ILE A 74 -6.37 -9.00 -8.06
C ILE A 74 -5.87 -9.79 -6.84
N LYS A 75 -6.22 -11.09 -6.80
CA LYS A 75 -5.83 -12.02 -5.73
C LYS A 75 -4.46 -12.64 -5.96
N GLY A 76 -3.85 -13.14 -4.89
CA GLY A 76 -2.60 -13.92 -4.95
C GLY A 76 -1.34 -13.11 -5.28
N VAL A 77 -1.40 -11.78 -5.11
CA VAL A 77 -0.23 -10.91 -5.25
C VAL A 77 0.46 -10.79 -3.90
N GLU A 78 1.69 -11.32 -3.83
CA GLU A 78 2.51 -11.32 -2.63
C GLU A 78 3.83 -10.57 -2.85
N PRO A 79 4.39 -9.95 -1.80
CA PRO A 79 5.70 -9.31 -1.86
C PRO A 79 6.81 -10.39 -1.89
N LEU A 80 7.10 -10.91 -3.07
CA LEU A 80 8.11 -11.95 -3.26
C LEU A 80 9.51 -11.33 -3.36
N ALA A 81 10.47 -11.90 -2.64
CA ALA A 81 11.87 -11.45 -2.65
C ALA A 81 12.48 -11.37 -4.07
N LYS A 82 12.13 -12.31 -4.95
CA LYS A 82 12.58 -12.32 -6.35
C LYS A 82 12.19 -11.04 -7.13
N ASN A 83 11.09 -10.39 -6.74
CA ASN A 83 10.62 -9.16 -7.38
C ASN A 83 11.34 -7.92 -6.82
N MET A 84 12.07 -8.04 -5.71
CA MET A 84 12.88 -6.95 -5.13
C MET A 84 14.25 -6.82 -5.80
N LEU A 85 14.71 -7.85 -6.51
CA LEU A 85 16.06 -7.88 -7.10
C LEU A 85 16.34 -6.68 -8.03
N PRO A 86 15.46 -6.31 -8.99
CA PRO A 86 15.75 -5.16 -9.87
C PRO A 86 15.84 -3.83 -9.13
N LEU A 87 15.09 -3.68 -8.03
CA LEU A 87 15.13 -2.48 -7.19
C LEU A 87 16.46 -2.42 -6.41
N ALA A 88 16.90 -3.55 -5.88
CA ALA A 88 18.17 -3.67 -5.18
C ALA A 88 19.37 -3.44 -6.12
N GLU A 89 19.36 -4.04 -7.32
CA GLU A 89 20.40 -3.83 -8.34
C GLU A 89 20.50 -2.37 -8.78
N LYS A 90 19.35 -1.69 -8.98
CA LYS A 90 19.34 -0.26 -9.29
C LYS A 90 19.99 0.57 -8.18
N ARG A 91 19.64 0.31 -6.92
CA ARG A 91 20.23 1.02 -5.78
C ARG A 91 21.72 0.75 -5.64
N LEU A 92 22.15 -0.50 -5.86
CA LEU A 92 23.56 -0.89 -5.89
C LEU A 92 24.34 -0.11 -6.96
N ALA A 93 23.82 -0.05 -8.18
CA ALA A 93 24.44 0.67 -9.30
C ALA A 93 24.50 2.18 -9.09
N LEU A 94 23.61 2.74 -8.28
CA LEU A 94 23.58 4.16 -7.90
C LEU A 94 24.34 4.43 -6.59
N GLU A 95 25.01 3.43 -6.01
CA GLU A 95 25.70 3.50 -4.72
C GLU A 95 24.80 4.01 -3.57
N GLN A 96 23.50 3.69 -3.63
CA GLN A 96 22.48 4.10 -2.66
C GLN A 96 22.34 3.08 -1.52
N PHE A 97 23.26 3.14 -0.57
CA PHE A 97 23.27 2.28 0.62
C PHE A 97 22.73 3.00 1.86
N GLU A 98 22.23 2.23 2.82
CA GLU A 98 21.80 2.71 4.13
C GLU A 98 22.85 2.31 5.17
N ASP A 99 23.04 3.14 6.20
CA ASP A 99 23.87 2.78 7.35
C ASP A 99 23.10 1.83 8.27
N VAL A 100 23.66 0.65 8.52
CA VAL A 100 23.04 -0.39 9.35
C VAL A 100 22.71 0.11 10.76
N ALA A 101 23.52 1.01 11.33
CA ALA A 101 23.29 1.54 12.68
C ALA A 101 22.09 2.50 12.74
N TYR A 102 21.71 3.11 11.62
CA TYR A 102 20.68 4.15 11.55
C TYR A 102 19.48 3.77 10.69
N PHE A 103 19.53 2.64 9.98
CA PHE A 103 18.42 2.15 9.18
C PHE A 103 17.26 1.72 10.07
N VAL A 104 16.15 2.44 9.97
CA VAL A 104 14.90 2.13 10.66
C VAL A 104 13.81 1.78 9.67
N PRO A 105 12.84 0.94 10.06
CA PRO A 105 11.64 0.74 9.26
C PRO A 105 10.93 2.07 8.99
N MET A 106 10.34 2.21 7.80
CA MET A 106 9.45 3.32 7.49
C MET A 106 8.14 3.15 8.28
N TYR A 107 8.08 3.73 9.47
CA TYR A 107 6.85 3.78 10.27
C TYR A 107 5.91 4.84 9.69
N LEU A 108 4.84 4.40 9.03
CA LEU A 108 3.80 5.28 8.49
C LEU A 108 2.81 5.79 9.55
N LYS A 109 2.96 5.34 10.79
CA LYS A 109 2.22 5.79 11.97
C LYS A 109 3.15 5.92 13.16
N ASP A 110 2.94 6.94 13.96
CA ASP A 110 3.66 7.12 15.21
C ASP A 110 3.40 5.96 16.17
N PHE A 111 4.45 5.55 16.86
CA PHE A 111 4.33 4.56 17.92
C PHE A 111 3.53 5.15 19.10
N VAL A 112 2.32 4.63 19.33
CA VAL A 112 1.52 4.98 20.50
C VAL A 112 1.90 4.06 21.66
N ALA A 113 2.66 4.57 22.63
CA ALA A 113 2.98 3.85 23.85
C ALA A 113 1.69 3.50 24.61
N LYS A 114 1.51 2.23 24.96
CA LYS A 114 0.39 1.82 25.82
C LYS A 114 0.70 2.23 27.25
N GLN A 115 -0.30 2.79 27.96
CA GLN A 115 -0.18 3.03 29.39
C GLN A 115 0.13 1.71 30.11
N ALA A 116 1.11 1.74 31.01
CA ALA A 116 1.47 0.60 31.83
C ALA A 116 0.25 0.13 32.64
N LYS A 117 0.02 -1.19 32.70
CA LYS A 117 -0.99 -1.74 33.60
C LYS A 117 -0.64 -1.34 35.03
N PRO A 118 -1.60 -0.86 35.84
CA PRO A 118 -1.36 -0.64 37.25
C PRO A 118 -0.87 -1.95 37.87
N LEU A 119 0.24 -1.89 38.60
CA LEU A 119 0.62 -2.97 39.50
C LEU A 119 -0.41 -2.97 40.63
N LEU A 120 -1.08 -4.11 40.83
CA LEU A 120 -2.03 -4.35 41.92
C LEU A 120 -1.36 -4.12 43.28
#